data_AF-A0A398AEG2-F1
#
_entry.id   AF-A0A398AEG2-F1
#
_cell.length_a   1.000
_cell.length_b   1.000
_cell.length_c   1.000
_cell.angle_alpha   90.00
_cell.angle_beta   90.00
_cell.angle_gamma   90.00
#
_symmetry.space_group_name_H-M   'P 1'
#
loop_
_entity.id
_entity.type
_entity.pdbx_description
1 polymer ?
#
loop_
_entity_poly.entity_id
_entity_poly.type
_entity_poly.pdbx_seq_one_letter_code
_entity_poly.pdbx_strand_id
1 'polypeptide(L)'
;MASGPDPNSFSDGAKRDEATTKVPSKDPKKKDDKKEEDLSEEDLKLKQNLELYVERVQDPNPELQKAALKSMRQEIRASAP
;
A
#
# COMPACT_ATOMS: atom_id res chain seq x y z
N MET A 1 -26.64 28.14 33.83
CA MET A 1 -25.56 28.91 33.19
C MET A 1 -24.42 29.02 34.19
N ALA A 2 -23.28 28.40 33.91
CA ALA A 2 -22.04 28.62 34.67
C ALA A 2 -20.98 29.05 33.67
N SER A 3 -20.48 30.27 33.86
CA SER A 3 -19.54 30.96 33.00
C SER A 3 -18.10 30.53 33.30
N GLY A 4 -17.28 30.46 32.25
CA GLY A 4 -15.91 30.96 32.29
C GLY A 4 -14.77 29.95 32.50
N PRO A 5 -13.82 29.84 31.56
CA PRO A 5 -12.58 29.08 31.69
C PRO A 5 -11.49 29.93 32.36
N ASP A 6 -10.53 29.29 33.03
CA ASP A 6 -9.25 29.94 33.35
C ASP A 6 -8.04 29.13 32.89
N PRO A 7 -6.98 29.82 32.42
CA PRO A 7 -5.97 29.28 31.54
C PRO A 7 -4.64 29.01 32.27
N ASN A 8 -3.90 28.04 31.74
CA ASN A 8 -2.44 28.03 31.62
C ASN A 8 -1.60 28.58 32.79
N SER A 9 -0.98 27.69 33.56
CA SER A 9 0.32 27.95 34.19
C SER A 9 0.98 26.61 34.52
N PHE A 10 2.04 26.27 33.79
CA PHE A 10 3.35 25.85 34.31
C PHE A 10 4.26 25.59 33.11
N SER A 11 4.82 26.69 32.61
CA SER A 11 5.99 26.68 31.75
C SER A 11 7.23 26.33 32.57
N ASP A 12 8.22 25.81 31.86
CA ASP A 12 9.66 25.82 32.15
C ASP A 12 10.27 24.69 32.99
N GLY A 13 10.93 23.80 32.24
CA GLY A 13 12.39 23.74 32.34
C GLY A 13 12.97 22.38 32.74
N ALA A 14 13.51 21.64 31.77
CA ALA A 14 14.81 20.98 31.91
C ALA A 14 15.21 20.23 30.63
N LYS A 15 16.24 20.78 29.99
CA LYS A 15 17.21 20.17 29.07
C LYS A 15 17.41 18.65 29.28
N ARG A 16 17.37 17.87 28.20
CA ARG A 16 18.27 16.72 28.04
C ARG A 16 18.79 16.64 26.61
N ASP A 17 20.06 17.02 26.51
CA ASP A 17 21.09 16.64 25.55
C ASP A 17 20.70 15.59 24.49
N GLU A 18 20.85 16.03 23.25
CA GLU A 18 21.70 15.42 22.23
C GLU A 18 22.60 14.27 22.73
N ALA A 19 22.21 13.05 22.41
CA ALA A 19 23.13 11.91 22.32
C ALA A 19 23.14 11.45 20.85
N THR A 20 23.89 12.19 20.04
CA THR A 20 24.47 11.64 18.82
C THR A 20 25.46 10.56 19.23
N THR A 21 25.22 9.30 18.87
CA THR A 21 26.19 8.44 18.15
C THR A 21 25.73 6.99 18.02
N LYS A 22 25.75 6.54 16.76
CA LYS A 22 26.02 5.18 16.30
C LYS A 22 25.08 4.06 16.74
N VAL A 23 24.09 3.79 15.90
CA VAL A 23 23.77 2.40 15.54
C VAL A 23 24.45 2.14 14.18
N PRO A 24 25.32 1.11 14.07
CA PRO A 24 26.19 0.93 12.93
C PRO A 24 25.41 0.63 11.65
N SER A 25 25.79 1.33 10.58
CA SER A 25 25.51 1.00 9.19
C SER A 25 25.66 -0.51 8.94
N LYS A 26 24.54 -1.15 8.63
CA LYS A 26 24.51 -2.31 7.75
C LYS A 26 23.59 -1.94 6.60
N ASP A 27 24.20 -1.46 5.52
CA ASP A 27 23.73 -1.73 4.18
C ASP A 27 23.53 -3.25 4.02
N PRO A 28 22.35 -3.71 3.58
CA PRO A 28 22.26 -4.75 2.59
C PRO A 28 22.00 -4.07 1.25
N LYS A 29 23.07 -3.64 0.60
CA LYS A 29 23.06 -3.30 -0.81
C LYS A 29 22.66 -4.56 -1.58
N LYS A 30 21.62 -4.41 -2.41
CA LYS A 30 21.27 -5.24 -3.58
C LYS A 30 20.67 -6.62 -3.30
N LYS A 31 19.33 -6.70 -3.34
CA LYS A 31 18.60 -7.68 -4.20
C LYS A 31 17.06 -7.60 -4.20
N ASP A 32 16.43 -6.53 -3.71
CA ASP A 32 14.96 -6.42 -3.80
C ASP A 32 14.46 -5.67 -5.06
N ASP A 33 15.35 -5.00 -5.78
CA ASP A 33 14.98 -4.13 -6.92
C ASP A 33 14.84 -4.88 -8.27
N LYS A 34 14.95 -6.21 -8.28
CA LYS A 34 15.02 -7.01 -9.51
C LYS A 34 13.91 -8.05 -9.68
N LYS A 35 12.86 -7.98 -8.85
CA LYS A 35 11.66 -8.81 -9.02
C LYS A 35 10.54 -8.10 -9.78
N GLU A 36 10.59 -6.78 -9.93
CA GLU A 36 9.65 -6.06 -10.80
C GLU A 36 10.10 -6.01 -12.27
N GLU A 37 11.38 -6.27 -12.57
CA GLU A 37 11.96 -6.05 -13.92
C GLU A 37 11.69 -7.16 -14.95
N ASP A 38 11.21 -8.35 -14.55
CA ASP A 38 10.86 -9.43 -15.49
C ASP A 38 9.70 -10.25 -14.92
N LEU A 39 8.50 -9.68 -14.95
CA LEU A 39 7.30 -10.52 -14.98
C LEU A 39 7.43 -11.44 -16.20
N SER A 40 7.27 -12.75 -16.03
CA SER A 40 7.18 -13.65 -17.19
C SER A 40 6.06 -13.18 -18.12
N GLU A 41 6.12 -13.49 -19.41
CA GLU A 41 5.07 -13.06 -20.35
C GLU A 41 3.66 -13.44 -19.87
N GLU A 42 3.53 -14.56 -19.16
CA GLU A 42 2.28 -15.01 -18.53
C GLU A 42 1.84 -14.08 -17.38
N ASP A 43 2.76 -13.70 -16.48
CA ASP A 43 2.44 -12.83 -15.34
C ASP A 43 2.18 -11.38 -15.79
N LEU A 44 2.90 -10.91 -16.82
CA LEU A 44 2.64 -9.63 -17.47
C LEU A 44 1.25 -9.59 -18.11
N LYS A 45 0.89 -10.67 -18.82
CA LYS A 45 -0.44 -10.81 -19.41
C LYS A 45 -1.52 -10.82 -18.34
N LEU A 46 -1.28 -11.54 -17.25
CA LEU A 46 -2.18 -11.59 -16.11
C LEU A 46 -2.39 -10.20 -15.50
N LYS A 47 -1.32 -9.42 -15.31
CA LYS A 47 -1.41 -8.04 -14.82
C LYS A 47 -2.27 -7.16 -15.74
N GLN A 48 -2.02 -7.18 -17.05
CA GLN A 48 -2.81 -6.42 -18.01
C GLN A 48 -4.29 -6.81 -18.00
N ASN A 49 -4.59 -8.11 -17.90
CA ASN A 49 -5.96 -8.61 -17.79
C ASN A 49 -6.64 -8.09 -16.51
N LEU A 50 -5.94 -8.13 -15.37
CA LEU A 50 -6.47 -7.66 -14.09
C LEU A 50 -6.74 -6.15 -14.11
N GLU A 51 -5.85 -5.34 -14.69
CA GLU A 51 -6.07 -3.89 -14.89
C GLU A 51 -7.34 -3.64 -15.72
N LEU A 52 -7.53 -4.38 -16.82
CA LEU A 52 -8.74 -4.32 -17.64
C LEU A 52 -10.01 -4.74 -16.88
N TYR A 53 -9.93 -5.77 -16.02
CA TYR A 53 -11.09 -6.19 -15.24
C TYR A 53 -11.46 -5.15 -14.18
N VAL A 54 -10.49 -4.48 -13.55
CA VAL A 54 -10.75 -3.39 -12.60
C VAL A 54 -11.46 -2.21 -13.26
N GLU A 55 -11.10 -1.88 -14.51
CA GLU A 55 -11.81 -0.86 -15.28
C GLU A 55 -13.26 -1.29 -15.59
N ARG A 56 -13.47 -2.55 -16.02
CA ARG A 56 -14.82 -3.08 -16.31
C ARG A 56 -15.70 -3.24 -15.07
N VAL A 57 -15.14 -3.43 -13.89
CA VAL A 57 -15.90 -3.46 -12.62
C VAL A 57 -16.45 -2.07 -12.28
N GLN A 58 -15.81 -1.00 -12.77
CA GLN A 58 -16.29 0.37 -12.59
C GLN A 58 -17.30 0.80 -13.66
N ASP A 59 -17.47 0.02 -14.73
CA ASP A 59 -18.44 0.30 -15.78
C ASP A 59 -19.87 0.30 -15.22
N PRO A 60 -20.76 1.22 -15.61
CA PRO A 60 -22.14 1.28 -15.10
C PRO A 60 -23.01 0.08 -15.51
N ASN A 61 -22.60 -0.72 -16.49
CA ASN A 61 -23.34 -1.90 -16.94
C ASN A 61 -23.14 -3.09 -15.98
N PRO A 62 -24.21 -3.55 -15.29
CA PRO A 62 -24.10 -4.62 -14.31
C PRO A 62 -23.66 -5.96 -14.91
N GLU A 63 -23.92 -6.23 -16.19
CA GLU A 63 -23.50 -7.46 -16.84
C GLU A 63 -21.99 -7.47 -17.11
N LEU A 64 -21.40 -6.31 -17.44
CA LEU A 64 -19.96 -6.17 -17.59
C LEU A 64 -19.23 -6.29 -16.25
N GLN A 65 -19.79 -5.71 -15.17
CA GLN A 65 -19.24 -5.85 -13.82
C GLN A 65 -19.21 -7.32 -13.37
N LYS A 66 -20.34 -8.03 -13.52
CA LYS A 66 -20.43 -9.44 -13.13
C LYS A 66 -19.47 -10.31 -13.93
N ALA A 67 -19.36 -10.08 -15.24
CA ALA A 67 -18.44 -10.80 -16.10
C ALA A 67 -16.98 -10.59 -15.65
N ALA A 68 -16.58 -9.34 -15.39
CA ALA A 68 -15.24 -9.00 -14.93
C ALA A 68 -14.91 -9.63 -13.57
N LEU A 69 -15.81 -9.53 -12.58
CA LEU A 69 -15.64 -10.16 -11.26
C LEU A 69 -15.55 -11.69 -11.34
N LYS A 70 -16.31 -12.32 -12.23
CA LYS A 70 -16.25 -13.76 -12.45
C LYS A 70 -14.90 -14.18 -13.05
N SER A 71 -14.40 -13.44 -14.03
CA SER A 71 -13.09 -13.68 -14.64
C SER A 71 -11.95 -13.51 -13.63
N MET A 72 -11.93 -12.42 -12.85
CA MET A 72 -10.93 -12.21 -11.79
C MET A 72 -10.88 -13.38 -10.80
N ARG A 73 -12.06 -13.88 -10.38
CA ARG A 73 -12.13 -15.05 -9.48
C ARG A 73 -11.56 -16.31 -10.12
N GLN A 74 -11.75 -16.50 -11.43
CA GLN A 74 -11.19 -17.64 -12.15
C GLN A 74 -9.68 -17.54 -12.26
N GLU A 75 -9.14 -16.38 -12.62
CA GLU A 75 -7.69 -16.15 -12.69
C GLU A 75 -7.02 -16.35 -11.33
N ILE A 76 -7.60 -15.84 -10.23
CA ILE A 76 -7.07 -16.06 -8.88
C ILE A 76 -7.05 -17.54 -8.52
N ARG A 77 -8.09 -18.31 -8.86
CA ARG A 77 -8.14 -19.76 -8.62
C ARG A 77 -7.20 -20.56 -9.50
N ALA A 78 -6.99 -20.12 -10.75
CA ALA A 78 -6.07 -20.76 -11.68
C ALA A 78 -4.61 -20.48 -11.33
N SER A 79 -4.35 -19.31 -10.72
CA SER A 79 -3.02 -18.88 -10.28
C SER A 79 -2.66 -19.39 -8.87
N ALA A 80 -3.63 -19.59 -7.98
CA ALA A 80 -3.41 -20.17 -6.66
C ALA A 80 -3.28 -21.71 -6.75
N PRO A 81 -2.18 -22.31 -6.27
CA PRO A 81 -1.98 -23.76 -6.25
C PRO A 81 -2.91 -24.51 -5.28
#